data_AF-A0A6I7QGQ3-F1
#
_entry.id   AF-A0A6I7QGQ3-F1
#
_cell.length_a   1.000
_cell.length_b   1.000
_cell.length_c   1.000
_cell.angle_alpha   90.00
_cell.angle_beta   90.00
_cell.angle_gamma   90.00
#
_symmetry.space_group_name_H-M   'P 1'
#
loop_
_entity.id
_entity.type
_entity.pdbx_description
1 polymer ?
#
loop_
_entity_poly.entity_id
_entity_poly.type
_entity_poly.pdbx_seq_one_letter_code
_entity_poly.pdbx_strand_id
1 'polypeptide(L)'
;MRLLLLFFISVSILGACTSTENMHTENFERGPDITEINPSLSILDHLKRVPGLTIFQRGDDVGVFMRGISTIYGENNVLFVVNGTPISNSYFDLIQAVDVNDVKDIKLLRSSMGSQFYGMRGANGVVEITTKW
;
A
#
# COMPACT_ATOMS: atom_id res chain seq x y z
N MET A 1 -13.37 9.86 -60.02
CA MET A 1 -12.06 10.54 -60.16
C MET A 1 -12.24 12.06 -60.07
N ARG A 2 -12.68 12.57 -58.91
CA ARG A 2 -12.93 14.02 -58.71
C ARG A 2 -13.06 14.43 -57.23
N LEU A 3 -12.31 13.80 -56.33
CA LEU A 3 -12.29 14.19 -54.92
C LEU A 3 -10.94 13.85 -54.26
N LEU A 4 -9.85 14.24 -54.92
CA LEU A 4 -8.45 14.05 -54.48
C LEU A 4 -7.73 15.41 -54.29
N LEU A 5 -8.42 16.51 -53.96
CA LEU A 5 -7.74 17.82 -53.96
C LEU A 5 -8.17 18.89 -52.95
N LEU A 6 -8.94 18.54 -51.92
CA LEU A 6 -9.29 19.51 -50.89
C LEU A 6 -9.29 18.87 -49.51
N PHE A 7 -8.12 18.77 -48.88
CA PHE A 7 -7.89 19.12 -47.46
C PHE A 7 -6.42 18.86 -47.07
N PHE A 8 -5.49 19.36 -47.90
CA PHE A 8 -4.11 19.70 -47.52
C PHE A 8 -4.06 20.93 -46.56
N ILE A 9 -5.15 21.22 -45.84
CA ILE A 9 -5.31 22.34 -44.91
C ILE A 9 -5.80 21.78 -43.57
N SER A 10 -4.91 21.10 -42.85
CA SER A 10 -4.90 21.14 -41.37
C SER A 10 -3.49 20.86 -40.84
N VAL A 11 -2.47 21.38 -41.54
CA VAL A 11 -1.23 21.73 -40.87
C VAL A 11 -1.56 22.90 -39.93
N SER A 12 -1.96 22.57 -38.71
CA SER A 12 -1.98 23.46 -37.56
C SER A 12 -1.69 22.62 -36.33
N ILE A 13 -0.41 22.61 -35.97
CA ILE A 13 0.06 22.81 -34.59
C ILE A 13 -0.71 22.00 -33.55
N LEU A 14 -0.19 20.83 -33.20
CA LEU A 14 -0.02 20.49 -31.79
C LEU A 14 1.26 19.67 -31.66
N GLY A 15 2.37 20.39 -31.59
CA GLY A 15 3.60 19.87 -31.03
C GLY A 15 3.41 19.59 -29.54
N ALA A 16 4.02 18.49 -29.11
CA ALA A 16 4.42 18.16 -27.75
C ALA A 16 3.37 18.35 -26.62
N CYS A 17 2.81 17.24 -26.17
CA CYS A 17 2.82 16.95 -24.74
C CYS A 17 3.83 15.82 -24.52
N THR A 18 5.12 16.17 -24.39
CA THR A 18 5.96 15.37 -23.50
C THR A 18 5.42 15.66 -22.12
N SER A 19 4.64 14.74 -21.56
CA SER A 19 4.31 14.81 -20.15
C SER A 19 5.59 14.46 -19.39
N THR A 20 6.48 15.43 -19.27
CA THR A 20 7.30 15.55 -18.08
C THR A 20 6.32 15.91 -16.97
N GLU A 21 5.65 14.91 -16.40
CA GLU A 21 5.21 15.07 -15.03
C GLU A 21 6.49 15.09 -14.22
N ASN A 22 6.90 16.30 -13.89
CA ASN A 22 7.72 16.57 -12.73
C ASN A 22 7.09 15.76 -11.60
N MET A 23 7.71 14.62 -11.24
CA MET A 23 7.42 13.99 -9.97
C MET A 23 7.95 14.95 -8.92
N HIS A 24 7.08 15.89 -8.58
CA HIS A 24 7.16 16.72 -7.42
C HIS A 24 7.32 15.75 -6.26
N THR A 25 8.56 15.67 -5.80
CA THR A 25 8.94 14.87 -4.66
C THR A 25 8.47 15.64 -3.43
N GLU A 26 7.16 15.76 -3.26
CA GLU A 26 6.58 16.46 -2.12
C GLU A 26 5.47 15.59 -1.55
N ASN A 27 5.83 14.92 -0.46
CA ASN A 27 4.94 14.22 0.47
C ASN A 27 4.37 12.90 -0.05
N PHE A 28 5.24 11.90 -0.16
CA PHE A 28 4.87 10.51 0.13
C PHE A 28 4.02 10.55 1.41
N GLU A 29 2.72 10.19 1.31
CA GLU A 29 1.77 10.20 2.42
C GLU A 29 2.14 9.15 3.46
N ARG A 30 3.29 9.34 4.12
CA ARG A 30 3.72 8.56 5.27
C ARG A 30 2.57 8.69 6.26
N GLY A 31 1.88 7.59 6.52
CA GLY A 31 1.15 7.47 7.77
C GLY A 31 2.11 7.83 8.93
N PRO A 32 1.59 8.21 10.10
CA PRO A 32 2.45 8.53 11.22
C PRO A 32 3.42 7.38 11.43
N ASP A 33 4.72 7.70 11.31
CA ASP A 33 5.82 6.81 11.63
C ASP A 33 5.71 6.54 13.13
N ILE A 34 5.12 5.40 13.48
CA ILE A 34 4.84 5.07 14.87
C ILE A 34 6.02 4.32 15.49
N THR A 35 6.92 5.12 16.06
CA THR A 35 7.47 4.97 17.42
C THR A 35 7.94 3.56 17.85
N GLU A 36 9.27 3.43 17.94
CA GLU A 36 10.03 2.59 18.87
C GLU A 36 9.35 1.26 19.27
N ILE A 37 9.63 0.22 18.48
CA ILE A 37 9.15 -1.14 18.73
C ILE A 37 9.59 -1.60 20.12
N ASN A 38 8.62 -1.82 21.02
CA ASN A 38 8.90 -2.38 22.33
C ASN A 38 8.88 -3.91 22.22
N PRO A 39 10.02 -4.60 22.41
CA PRO A 39 10.09 -6.06 22.23
C PRO A 39 9.25 -6.84 23.26
N SER A 40 8.73 -6.19 24.30
CA SER A 40 7.84 -6.80 25.29
C SER A 40 6.38 -6.87 24.84
N LEU A 41 6.01 -6.27 23.71
CA LEU A 41 4.65 -6.27 23.16
C LEU A 41 4.59 -7.14 21.90
N SER A 42 3.46 -7.82 21.67
CA SER A 42 3.23 -8.59 20.45
C SER A 42 3.14 -7.67 19.21
N ILE A 43 3.44 -8.19 18.01
CA ILE A 43 3.20 -7.47 16.74
C ILE A 43 1.74 -7.02 16.67
N LEU A 44 0.80 -7.86 17.14
CA LEU A 44 -0.61 -7.54 17.16
C LEU A 44 -0.91 -6.25 17.92
N ASP A 45 -0.28 -6.03 19.07
CA ASP A 45 -0.51 -4.87 19.90
C ASP A 45 0.11 -3.61 19.31
N HIS A 46 1.23 -3.74 18.60
CA HIS A 46 1.78 -2.66 17.79
C HIS A 46 0.81 -2.28 16.66
N LEU A 47 0.25 -3.27 15.95
CA LEU A 47 -0.72 -3.02 14.89
C LEU A 47 -1.99 -2.33 15.42
N LYS A 48 -2.43 -2.65 16.65
CA LYS A 48 -3.58 -1.96 17.29
C LYS A 48 -3.32 -0.49 17.56
N ARG A 49 -2.06 -0.09 17.69
CA ARG A 49 -1.65 1.31 17.91
C ARG A 49 -1.52 2.10 16.62
N VAL A 50 -1.41 1.43 15.46
CA VAL A 50 -1.34 2.09 14.15
C VAL A 50 -2.68 2.78 13.85
N PRO A 51 -2.70 4.11 13.68
CA PRO A 51 -3.93 4.81 13.31
C PRO A 51 -4.31 4.46 11.87
N GLY A 52 -5.61 4.26 11.64
CA GLY A 52 -6.12 3.88 10.33
C GLY A 52 -6.23 2.36 10.11
N LEU A 53 -5.70 1.55 11.02
CA LEU A 53 -5.98 0.12 11.07
C LEU A 53 -7.17 -0.18 12.00
N THR A 54 -7.92 -1.21 11.64
CA THR A 54 -8.93 -1.88 12.45
C THR A 54 -8.56 -3.34 12.51
N ILE A 55 -8.55 -3.91 13.71
CA ILE A 55 -8.15 -5.30 13.92
C ILE A 55 -9.34 -6.04 14.50
N PHE A 56 -9.70 -7.16 13.85
CA PHE A 56 -10.69 -8.09 14.35
C PHE A 56 -9.96 -9.37 14.77
N GLN A 57 -10.11 -9.75 16.03
CA GLN A 57 -9.54 -10.97 16.56
C GLN A 57 -10.68 -11.90 16.99
N ARG A 58 -10.69 -13.12 16.46
CA ARG A 58 -11.64 -14.17 16.84
C ARG A 58 -10.86 -15.42 17.23
N GLY A 59 -10.52 -15.52 18.51
CA GLY A 59 -9.61 -16.55 19.00
C GLY A 59 -8.20 -16.32 18.43
N ASP A 60 -7.68 -17.30 17.71
CA ASP A 60 -6.36 -17.24 17.06
C ASP A 60 -6.39 -16.61 15.66
N ASP A 61 -7.58 -16.46 15.07
CA ASP A 61 -7.73 -15.79 13.80
C ASP A 61 -7.73 -14.27 13.99
N VAL A 62 -6.82 -13.61 13.28
CA VAL A 62 -6.60 -12.16 13.35
C VAL A 62 -6.71 -11.59 11.95
N GLY A 63 -7.79 -10.83 11.72
CA GLY A 63 -7.97 -10.02 10.54
C GLY A 63 -7.51 -8.58 10.78
N VAL A 64 -6.75 -8.03 9.84
CA VAL A 64 -6.23 -6.67 9.89
C VAL A 64 -6.73 -5.91 8.67
N PHE A 65 -7.44 -4.82 8.90
CA PHE A 65 -8.19 -4.09 7.88
C PHE A 65 -7.86 -2.61 7.94
N MET A 66 -7.85 -1.93 6.81
CA MET A 66 -7.79 -0.48 6.79
C MET A 66 -9.18 0.12 7.02
N ARG A 67 -9.26 1.17 7.84
CA ARG A 67 -10.50 1.93 8.07
C ARG A 67 -11.01 2.55 6.78
N GLY A 68 -12.32 2.44 6.54
CA GLY A 68 -12.99 3.06 5.38
C GLY A 68 -13.00 2.20 4.12
N ILE A 69 -12.30 1.05 4.10
CA ILE A 69 -12.41 0.07 3.03
C ILE A 69 -13.42 -0.99 3.46
N SER A 70 -14.59 -0.98 2.84
CA SER A 70 -15.59 -2.03 3.00
C SER A 70 -15.82 -2.69 1.65
N THR A 71 -15.52 -3.98 1.52
CA THR A 71 -16.13 -4.78 0.45
C THR A 71 -17.33 -5.53 0.99
N ILE A 72 -18.34 -5.67 0.12
CA ILE A 72 -19.61 -6.32 0.42
C ILE A 72 -19.46 -7.85 0.38
N TYR A 73 -18.49 -8.38 -0.39
CA TYR A 73 -18.35 -9.82 -0.66
C TYR A 73 -16.89 -10.33 -0.72
N GLY A 74 -15.90 -9.55 -0.29
CA GLY A 74 -14.47 -9.90 -0.44
C GLY A 74 -13.67 -9.90 0.85
N GLU A 75 -12.49 -10.54 0.82
CA GLU A 75 -11.48 -10.42 1.86
C GLU A 75 -10.87 -9.01 1.83
N ASN A 76 -11.06 -8.25 2.90
CA ASN A 76 -10.58 -6.87 3.03
C ASN A 76 -9.25 -6.77 3.79
N ASN A 77 -8.56 -7.89 3.98
CA ASN A 77 -7.33 -7.90 4.73
C ASN A 77 -6.24 -7.09 4.01
N VAL A 78 -5.47 -6.33 4.77
CA VAL A 78 -4.29 -5.63 4.26
C VAL A 78 -3.26 -6.63 3.74
N LEU A 79 -2.43 -6.19 2.81
CA LEU A 79 -1.26 -6.96 2.41
C LEU A 79 -0.11 -6.68 3.38
N PHE A 80 0.48 -7.74 3.93
CA PHE A 80 1.70 -7.64 4.72
C PHE A 80 2.92 -7.75 3.82
N VAL A 81 3.83 -6.80 3.97
CA VAL A 81 5.07 -6.70 3.22
C VAL A 81 6.23 -6.63 4.20
N VAL A 82 7.26 -7.44 4.01
CA VAL A 82 8.48 -7.43 4.83
C VAL A 82 9.64 -7.02 3.93
N ASN A 83 10.32 -5.93 4.26
CA ASN A 83 11.44 -5.37 3.48
C ASN A 83 11.12 -5.22 1.98
N GLY A 84 9.92 -4.73 1.66
CA GLY A 84 9.46 -4.58 0.27
C GLY A 84 8.98 -5.88 -0.40
N THR A 85 9.13 -7.04 0.23
CA THR A 85 8.65 -8.33 -0.29
C THR A 85 7.26 -8.65 0.24
N PRO A 86 6.24 -8.83 -0.62
CA PRO A 86 4.89 -9.17 -0.17
C PRO A 86 4.81 -10.60 0.32
N ILE A 87 4.37 -10.78 1.56
CA ILE A 87 4.20 -12.10 2.20
C ILE A 87 2.80 -12.62 1.87
N SER A 88 1.78 -12.08 2.56
CA SER A 88 0.41 -12.59 2.50
C SER A 88 -0.58 -11.55 2.99
N ASN A 89 -1.87 -11.82 2.82
CA ASN A 89 -2.97 -11.08 3.41
C ASN A 89 -3.42 -11.68 4.76
N SER A 90 -2.75 -12.72 5.23
CA SER A 90 -2.99 -13.36 6.54
C SER A 90 -1.97 -12.88 7.58
N TYR A 91 -2.45 -12.55 8.77
CA TYR A 91 -1.59 -12.21 9.91
C TYR A 91 -0.76 -13.42 10.38
N PHE A 92 -1.29 -14.63 10.26
CA PHE A 92 -0.61 -15.85 10.67
C PHE A 92 0.66 -16.13 9.83
N ASP A 93 0.62 -15.81 8.54
CA ASP A 93 1.79 -15.95 7.67
C ASP A 93 2.86 -14.90 7.99
N LEU A 94 2.43 -13.71 8.40
CA LEU A 94 3.36 -12.65 8.81
C LEU A 94 4.15 -13.06 10.07
N ILE A 95 3.49 -13.53 11.12
CA ILE A 95 4.16 -13.89 12.38
C ILE A 95 5.10 -15.10 12.25
N GLN A 96 4.94 -15.91 11.20
CA GLN A 96 5.89 -16.96 10.85
C GLN A 96 7.08 -16.44 10.06
N ALA A 97 6.90 -15.36 9.30
CA ALA A 97 7.93 -14.76 8.47
C ALA A 97 8.84 -13.78 9.23
N VAL A 98 8.34 -13.13 10.29
CA VAL A 98 9.10 -12.12 11.05
C VAL A 98 8.90 -12.26 12.56
N ASP A 99 10.01 -12.24 13.31
CA ASP A 99 10.00 -12.14 14.76
C ASP A 99 9.85 -10.68 15.20
N VAL A 100 9.16 -10.44 16.32
CA VAL A 100 8.96 -9.11 16.91
C VAL A 100 10.29 -8.41 17.21
N ASN A 101 11.30 -9.16 17.65
CA ASN A 101 12.60 -8.62 18.05
C ASN A 101 13.36 -8.00 16.86
N ASP A 102 13.12 -8.56 15.67
CA ASP A 102 13.75 -8.15 14.43
C ASP A 102 13.04 -6.99 13.76
N VAL A 103 11.82 -6.64 14.19
CA VAL A 103 11.09 -5.50 13.64
C VAL A 103 11.79 -4.19 14.04
N LYS A 104 12.13 -3.41 13.02
CA LYS A 104 12.67 -2.05 13.14
C LYS A 104 11.56 -1.01 13.13
N ASP A 105 10.68 -1.10 12.14
CA ASP A 105 9.60 -0.15 11.92
C ASP A 105 8.39 -0.81 11.26
N ILE A 106 7.20 -0.31 11.58
CA ILE A 106 5.94 -0.72 10.97
C ILE A 106 5.26 0.51 10.39
N LYS A 107 5.11 0.48 9.07
CA LYS A 107 4.58 1.58 8.30
C LYS A 107 3.29 1.18 7.60
N LEU A 108 2.29 2.04 7.70
CA LEU A 108 1.04 1.89 6.96
C LEU A 108 1.10 2.69 5.66
N LEU A 109 0.88 2.00 4.54
CA LEU A 109 0.64 2.62 3.25
C LEU A 109 -0.86 2.64 2.97
N ARG A 110 -1.40 3.82 2.67
CA ARG A 110 -2.79 4.01 2.24
C ARG A 110 -3.07 3.22 0.95
N SER A 111 -4.34 2.88 0.70
CA SER A 111 -4.80 2.12 -0.48
C SER A 111 -4.28 2.63 -1.82
N SER A 112 -4.18 3.95 -2.00
CA SER A 112 -3.68 4.57 -3.23
C SER A 112 -2.19 4.30 -3.45
N MET A 113 -1.39 4.31 -2.39
CA MET A 113 0.05 4.01 -2.47
C MET A 113 0.27 2.50 -2.54
N GLY A 114 -0.48 1.72 -1.75
CA GLY A 114 -0.43 0.27 -1.77
C GLY A 114 -0.70 -0.30 -3.16
N SER A 115 -1.69 0.23 -3.88
CA SER A 115 -1.99 -0.22 -5.25
C SER A 115 -0.95 0.23 -6.28
N GLN A 116 -0.33 1.40 -6.09
CA GLN A 116 0.76 1.88 -6.96
C GLN A 116 2.00 0.98 -6.86
N PHE A 117 2.40 0.59 -5.65
CA PHE A 117 3.62 -0.20 -5.45
C PHE A 117 3.40 -1.72 -5.53
N TYR A 118 2.23 -2.22 -5.10
CA TYR A 118 1.96 -3.66 -4.95
C TYR A 118 0.74 -4.15 -5.76
N GLY A 119 0.19 -3.29 -6.64
CA GLY A 119 -0.91 -3.65 -7.54
C GLY A 119 -2.22 -3.98 -6.81
N MET A 120 -3.02 -4.87 -7.40
CA MET A 120 -4.33 -5.24 -6.85
C MET A 120 -4.27 -5.80 -5.43
N ARG A 121 -3.18 -6.47 -5.04
CA ARG A 121 -3.00 -7.02 -3.69
C ARG A 121 -2.89 -5.93 -2.62
N GLY A 122 -2.33 -4.78 -2.99
CA GLY A 122 -2.19 -3.61 -2.11
C GLY A 122 -3.39 -2.65 -2.16
N ALA A 123 -4.44 -2.95 -2.93
CA ALA A 123 -5.61 -2.08 -3.05
C ALA A 123 -6.36 -1.89 -1.72
N ASN A 124 -6.32 -2.90 -0.85
CA ASN A 124 -6.89 -2.84 0.50
C ASN A 124 -5.96 -2.14 1.52
N GLY A 125 -4.82 -1.61 1.06
CA GLY A 125 -3.78 -1.06 1.92
C GLY A 125 -2.67 -2.07 2.20
N VAL A 126 -1.51 -1.54 2.60
CA VAL A 126 -0.30 -2.32 2.83
C VAL A 126 0.30 -1.96 4.18
N VAL A 127 0.62 -2.98 4.96
CA VAL A 127 1.43 -2.84 6.17
C VAL A 127 2.84 -3.29 5.81
N GLU A 128 3.75 -2.33 5.73
CA GLU A 128 5.16 -2.53 5.43
C GLU A 128 5.94 -2.64 6.75
N ILE A 129 6.65 -3.74 6.91
CA ILE A 129 7.45 -4.05 8.07
C ILE A 129 8.91 -4.06 7.63
N THR A 130 9.72 -3.23 8.28
CA THR A 130 11.16 -3.18 8.05
C THR A 130 11.86 -3.95 9.17
N THR A 131 12.80 -4.83 8.84
CA THR A 131 13.60 -5.55 9.83
C THR A 131 14.95 -4.89 10.11
N LYS A 132 15.63 -5.34 11.17
CA LYS A 132 16.95 -4.82 11.60
C LYS A 132 18.15 -5.56 10.98
N TRP A 133 17.94 -6.75 10.42
CA TRP A 133 18.98 -7.63 9.87
C TRP A 133 19.17 -7.48 8.37
#